data_AF-A0A6S6Z592-F1
#
_entry.id   AF-A0A6S6Z592-F1
#
_cell.length_a   1.000
_cell.length_b   1.000
_cell.length_c   1.000
_cell.angle_alpha   90.00
_cell.angle_beta   90.00
_cell.angle_gamma   90.00
#
_symmetry.space_group_name_H-M   'P 1'
#
loop_
_entity.id
_entity.type
_entity.pdbx_description
1 polymer ?
#
loop_
_entity_poly.entity_id
_entity_poly.type
_entity_poly.pdbx_seq_one_letter_code
_entity_poly.pdbx_strand_id
1 'polypeptide(L)'
;MRDFYHRVIGLDEMASAGDQRLLFALGDATLSLSPVDEVSRSVKPDYLAIKTQAYDEILARLRQAGHYPVCSLPDALPRVMYVKDPSGNQLAFLG
;
A
#
# COMPACT_ATOMS: atom_id res chain seq x y z
N MET A 1 0.75 2.59 -10.59
CA MET A 1 1.03 3.24 -9.29
C MET A 1 -0.20 3.93 -8.73
N ARG A 2 -0.71 5.00 -9.37
CA ARG A 2 -1.92 5.72 -8.92
C ARG A 2 -3.10 4.79 -8.61
N ASP A 3 -3.48 3.92 -9.55
CA ASP A 3 -4.60 3.01 -9.37
C ASP A 3 -4.42 2.03 -8.21
N PHE A 4 -3.19 1.60 -7.93
CA PHE A 4 -2.90 0.69 -6.82
C PHE A 4 -3.20 1.38 -5.49
N TYR A 5 -2.63 2.57 -5.25
CA TYR A 5 -2.84 3.27 -3.97
C TYR A 5 -4.25 3.85 -3.84
N HIS A 6 -4.81 4.39 -4.92
CA HIS A 6 -6.15 4.99 -4.90
C HIS A 6 -7.26 3.95 -4.86
N ARG A 7 -7.29 3.00 -5.81
CA ARG A 7 -8.44 2.10 -5.98
C ARG A 7 -8.28 0.80 -5.21
N VAL A 8 -7.07 0.24 -5.15
CA VAL A 8 -6.84 -1.07 -4.53
C VAL A 8 -6.63 -0.93 -3.02
N ILE A 9 -5.71 -0.04 -2.61
CA ILE A 9 -5.49 0.24 -1.18
C ILE A 9 -6.61 1.14 -0.62
N GLY A 10 -7.19 2.02 -1.45
CA GLY A 10 -8.31 2.87 -1.04
C GLY A 10 -7.87 4.18 -0.38
N LEU A 11 -6.68 4.70 -0.68
CA LEU A 11 -6.23 5.98 -0.15
C LEU A 11 -6.77 7.14 -1.00
N ASP A 12 -7.15 8.23 -0.34
CA ASP A 12 -7.60 9.44 -1.03
C ASP A 12 -6.41 10.17 -1.67
N GLU A 13 -6.47 10.39 -2.98
CA GLU A 13 -5.47 11.19 -3.68
C GLU A 13 -5.67 12.68 -3.38
N MET A 14 -4.60 13.35 -2.94
CA MET A 14 -4.59 14.78 -2.65
C MET A 14 -4.07 15.58 -3.85
N ALA A 15 -4.53 16.82 -4.01
CA ALA A 15 -4.00 17.72 -5.02
C ALA A 15 -2.50 17.99 -4.79
N SER A 16 -1.68 17.74 -5.81
CA SER A 16 -0.25 18.09 -5.84
C SER A 16 -0.07 19.47 -6.46
N ALA A 17 0.76 20.33 -5.85
CA ALA A 17 1.02 21.71 -6.30
C ALA A 17 1.98 21.80 -7.52
N GLY A 18 1.82 20.91 -8.51
CA GLY A 18 2.58 20.94 -9.77
C GLY A 18 3.84 20.06 -9.82
N ASP A 19 4.10 19.29 -8.77
CA ASP A 19 5.10 18.23 -8.75
C ASP A 19 4.51 16.95 -9.38
N GLN A 20 5.27 16.22 -10.20
CA GLN A 20 4.90 14.91 -10.75
C GLN A 20 4.66 13.83 -9.67
N ARG A 21 4.87 14.15 -8.40
CA ARG A 21 4.49 13.34 -7.24
C ARG A 21 3.00 13.04 -7.17
N LEU A 22 2.70 11.83 -6.71
CA LEU A 22 1.37 11.46 -6.24
C LEU A 22 1.34 11.56 -4.71
N LEU A 23 0.32 12.23 -4.19
CA LEU A 23 0.12 12.41 -2.75
C LEU A 23 -1.16 11.70 -2.33
N PHE A 24 -1.09 10.95 -1.23
CA PHE A 24 -2.23 10.24 -0.67
C PHE A 24 -2.37 10.54 0.82
N ALA A 25 -3.60 10.76 1.27
CA ALA A 25 -3.90 10.89 2.70
C ALA A 25 -3.71 9.54 3.41
N LEU A 26 -3.07 9.55 4.58
CA LEU A 26 -2.84 8.37 5.41
C LEU A 26 -2.99 8.73 6.90
N GLY A 27 -4.24 8.88 7.35
CA GLY A 27 -4.52 9.45 8.66
C GLY A 27 -3.98 10.88 8.74
N ASP A 28 -3.19 11.16 9.77
CA ASP A 28 -2.52 12.47 9.96
C ASP A 28 -1.20 12.59 9.17
N ALA A 29 -0.82 11.56 8.43
CA ALA A 29 0.36 11.54 7.57
C ALA A 29 -0.01 11.62 6.09
N THR A 30 0.99 11.88 5.26
CA THR A 30 0.87 11.85 3.80
C THR A 30 1.83 10.82 3.24
N LEU A 31 1.32 9.92 2.40
CA LEU A 31 2.15 9.07 1.56
C LEU A 31 2.47 9.82 0.27
N SER A 32 3.75 10.04 0.02
CA SER A 32 4.25 10.74 -1.17
C SER A 32 5.03 9.78 -2.05
N LEU A 33 4.63 9.65 -3.32
CA LEU A 33 5.31 8.84 -4.32
C LEU A 33 5.99 9.76 -5.31
N SER A 34 7.33 9.75 -5.30
CA SER A 34 8.14 10.49 -6.26
C SER A 34 8.41 9.65 -7.51
N PRO A 35 8.35 10.25 -8.71
CA PRO A 35 8.83 9.58 -9.91
C PRO A 35 10.34 9.31 -9.77
N VAL A 36 10.78 8.20 -10.34
CA VAL A 36 12.18 7.83 -10.45
C VAL A 36 12.43 7.32 -11.86
N ASP A 37 13.62 7.55 -12.41
CA ASP A 37 13.97 7.12 -13.76
C ASP A 37 13.98 5.59 -13.89
N GLU A 38 14.39 4.89 -12.82
CA GLU A 38 14.41 3.44 -12.77
C GLU A 38 13.90 2.90 -11.43
N VAL A 39 13.15 1.81 -11.51
CA VAL A 39 12.69 1.06 -10.32
C VAL A 39 13.73 0.00 -9.97
N SER A 40 14.35 0.14 -8.80
CA SER A 40 15.25 -0.90 -8.29
C SER A 40 14.52 -2.21 -8.07
N ARG A 41 15.07 -3.31 -8.60
CA ARG A 41 14.61 -4.68 -8.34
C ARG A 41 15.30 -5.33 -7.16
N SER A 42 16.20 -4.61 -6.47
CA SER A 42 16.86 -5.10 -5.27
C SER A 42 15.83 -5.41 -4.18
N VAL A 43 16.07 -6.47 -3.41
CA VAL A 43 15.27 -6.73 -2.21
C VAL A 43 15.48 -5.58 -1.22
N LYS A 44 14.41 -4.84 -0.90
CA LYS A 44 14.41 -3.86 0.19
C LYS A 44 13.93 -4.58 1.45
N PRO A 45 14.71 -4.59 2.55
CA PRO A 45 14.28 -5.20 3.80
C PRO A 45 13.21 -4.37 4.52
N ASP A 46 13.11 -3.07 4.19
CA ASP A 46 12.18 -2.14 4.80
C ASP A 46 10.76 -2.30 4.25
N TYR A 47 9.76 -2.09 5.12
CA TYR A 47 8.36 -2.05 4.75
C TYR A 47 7.63 -0.90 5.41
N LEU A 48 6.59 -0.39 4.75
CA LEU A 48 5.67 0.57 5.34
C LEU A 48 4.54 -0.19 6.05
N ALA A 49 4.41 -0.01 7.36
CA ALA A 49 3.34 -0.57 8.17
C ALA A 49 2.17 0.40 8.27
N ILE A 50 0.96 -0.06 7.93
CA ILE A 50 -0.28 0.73 7.97
C ILE A 50 -1.26 0.02 8.90
N LYS A 51 -1.60 0.66 10.00
CA LYS A 51 -2.71 0.20 10.85
C LYS A 51 -4.03 0.63 10.20
N THR A 52 -4.97 -0.29 10.05
CA THR A 52 -6.23 -0.03 9.36
C THR A 52 -7.37 -0.84 9.93
N GLN A 53 -8.55 -0.24 10.04
CA GLN A 53 -9.79 -0.98 10.36
C GLN A 53 -10.40 -1.63 9.12
N ALA A 54 -9.97 -1.24 7.91
CA ALA A 54 -10.48 -1.74 6.64
C ALA A 54 -9.70 -2.97 6.12
N TYR A 55 -9.12 -3.78 7.02
CA TYR A 55 -8.23 -4.90 6.66
C TYR A 55 -8.87 -5.84 5.64
N ASP A 56 -10.07 -6.34 5.91
CA ASP A 56 -10.74 -7.33 5.07
C ASP A 56 -11.21 -6.72 3.74
N GLU A 57 -11.61 -5.45 3.72
CA GLU A 57 -11.97 -4.73 2.49
C GLU A 57 -10.76 -4.52 1.58
N ILE A 58 -9.61 -4.17 2.15
CA ILE A 58 -8.34 -4.03 1.41
C ILE A 58 -7.92 -5.41 0.88
N LEU A 59 -8.01 -6.47 1.70
CA LEU A 59 -7.69 -7.84 1.27
C LEU A 59 -8.58 -8.28 0.10
N ALA A 60 -9.88 -7.99 0.15
CA ALA A 60 -10.80 -8.30 -0.93
C ALA A 60 -10.44 -7.57 -2.24
N ARG A 61 -10.20 -6.26 -2.16
CA ARG A 61 -9.78 -5.44 -3.33
C ARG A 61 -8.45 -5.89 -3.91
N LEU A 62 -7.47 -6.22 -3.07
CA LEU A 62 -6.19 -6.78 -3.50
C LEU A 62 -6.39 -8.05 -4.33
N ARG A 63 -7.18 -9.01 -3.81
CA ARG A 63 -7.45 -10.27 -4.52
C ARG A 63 -8.20 -10.07 -5.84
N GLN A 64 -9.20 -9.18 -5.85
CA GLN A 64 -9.94 -8.83 -7.07
C GLN A 64 -9.04 -8.20 -8.13
N ALA A 65 -8.05 -7.41 -7.71
CA ALA A 65 -7.05 -6.82 -8.60
C ALA A 65 -5.90 -7.79 -8.97
N GLY A 66 -5.97 -9.07 -8.59
CA GLY A 66 -4.98 -10.08 -8.92
C GLY A 66 -3.72 -10.05 -8.04
N HIS A 67 -3.76 -9.35 -6.90
CA HIS A 67 -2.70 -9.38 -5.89
C HIS A 67 -2.99 -10.46 -4.84
N TYR A 68 -1.94 -11.17 -4.44
CA TYR A 68 -2.03 -12.27 -3.47
C TYR A 68 -1.19 -11.93 -2.25
N PRO A 69 -1.73 -11.16 -1.30
CA PRO A 69 -1.01 -10.83 -0.08
C PRO A 69 -0.72 -12.07 0.76
N VAL A 70 0.43 -12.08 1.45
CA VAL A 70 0.77 -13.08 2.45
C VAL A 70 0.10 -12.67 3.75
N CYS A 71 -0.87 -13.45 4.22
CA CYS A 71 -1.63 -13.15 5.43
C CYS A 71 -1.14 -13.99 6.62
N SER A 72 -1.24 -13.43 7.83
CA SER A 72 -1.20 -14.18 9.08
C SER A 72 -2.33 -15.20 9.15
N LEU A 73 -2.23 -16.13 10.10
CA LEU A 73 -3.33 -17.05 10.40
C LEU A 73 -4.60 -16.25 10.82
N PRO A 74 -5.80 -16.80 10.58
CA PRO A 74 -7.06 -16.11 10.87
C PRO A 74 -7.26 -15.72 12.33
N ASP A 75 -6.67 -16.45 13.27
CA ASP A 75 -6.75 -16.29 14.72
C ASP A 75 -5.59 -15.49 15.33
N ALA A 76 -4.65 -15.02 14.50
CA ALA A 76 -3.56 -14.17 14.98
C ALA A 76 -4.07 -12.79 15.42
N LEU A 77 -3.56 -12.30 16.55
CA LEU A 77 -3.84 -10.95 17.07
C LEU A 77 -2.51 -10.23 17.35
N PRO A 78 -2.17 -9.16 16.61
CA PRO A 78 -2.95 -8.56 15.51
C PRO A 78 -2.91 -9.38 14.22
N ARG A 79 -3.92 -9.22 13.35
CA ARG A 79 -3.89 -9.79 11.99
C ARG A 79 -2.98 -8.92 11.13
N VAL A 80 -2.13 -9.55 10.33
CA VAL A 80 -1.18 -8.85 9.45
C VAL A 80 -1.21 -9.44 8.06
N MET A 81 -1.20 -8.59 7.04
CA MET A 81 -0.93 -9.01 5.67
C MET A 81 0.20 -8.20 5.04
N TYR A 82 0.97 -8.86 4.17
CA TYR A 82 2.06 -8.26 3.42
C TYR A 82 1.79 -8.32 1.93
N VAL A 83 2.01 -7.20 1.24
CA VAL A 83 1.89 -7.12 -0.22
C VAL A 83 2.97 -6.20 -0.78
N LYS A 84 3.40 -6.46 -2.01
CA LYS A 84 4.26 -5.54 -2.75
C LYS A 84 3.42 -4.62 -3.63
N ASP A 85 3.76 -3.34 -3.64
CA ASP A 85 3.25 -2.42 -4.65
C ASP A 85 3.84 -2.77 -6.04
N PRO A 86 3.34 -2.15 -7.13
CA PRO A 86 3.86 -2.41 -8.48
C PRO A 86 5.35 -2.06 -8.70
N SER A 87 5.95 -1.26 -7.82
CA SER A 87 7.37 -0.93 -7.83
C SER A 87 8.23 -1.85 -6.93
N GLY A 88 7.59 -2.81 -6.26
CA GLY A 88 8.25 -3.77 -5.38
C GLY A 88 8.42 -3.31 -3.93
N ASN A 89 7.94 -2.13 -3.54
CA ASN A 89 7.97 -1.72 -2.13
C ASN A 89 7.03 -2.60 -1.32
N GLN A 90 7.48 -3.04 -0.15
CA GLN A 90 6.69 -3.88 0.72
C GLN A 90 5.80 -3.03 1.63
N LEU A 91 4.51 -3.39 1.67
CA LEU A 91 3.51 -2.82 2.56
C LEU A 91 3.05 -3.91 3.53
N ALA A 92 2.87 -3.53 4.80
CA ALA A 92 2.24 -4.36 5.81
C ALA A 92 0.96 -3.68 6.29
N PHE A 93 -0.16 -4.40 6.32
CA PHE A 93 -1.42 -3.90 6.87
C PHE A 93 -1.73 -4.64 8.15
N LEU A 94 -1.99 -3.89 9.23
CA LEU A 94 -2.33 -4.41 10.55
C LEU A 94 -3.80 -4.14 10.83
N GLY A 95 -4.57 -5.20 11.04
CA GLY A 95 -6.01 -5.20 11.36
C GLY A 95 -6.30 -5.48 12.82
#